data_AF-A0A550H0U1-F1
#
_entry.id   AF-A0A550H0U1-F1
#
_cell.length_a   1.000
_cell.length_b   1.000
_cell.length_c   1.000
_cell.angle_alpha   90.00
_cell.angle_beta   90.00
_cell.angle_gamma   90.00
#
_symmetry.space_group_name_H-M   'P 1'
#
loop_
_entity.id
_entity.type
_entity.pdbx_description
1 polymer ?
#
loop_
_entity_poly.entity_id
_entity_poly.type
_entity_poly.pdbx_seq_one_letter_code
_entity_poly.pdbx_strand_id
1 'polypeptide(L)'
;MFSTHYLTMSRVLVFAIVFLILFSITLAMPSIPPGDLIVNLFEISGTVSIIGISIVTILNGIINGLIWGIIVFVIYVVVSSASKKGELEPLRAPNYPTATQPIPTEATTVVTMSQEPQGKRQTQIKKRRTYTSLDLDIETIEGIGPAYGSKLRNSGVKMVDDLLRAGSTRSKRQILANKIDVAPSTLLKWVYRADFFRIKGIGKQYSSLLESSGVNTIADLSRRNPKNLYARIKAINTKKNLVRRIPPYRTIQKWVKNARNLERIVED
;
A
#
# COMPACT_ATOMS: atom_id res chain seq x y z
N MET A 1 15.05 4.51 26.82
CA MET A 1 13.57 4.50 26.86
C MET A 1 13.10 5.92 26.58
N PHE A 2 13.10 6.33 25.30
CA PHE A 2 12.60 7.65 24.90
C PHE A 2 11.23 7.45 24.24
N SER A 3 10.23 8.07 24.86
CA SER A 3 8.81 7.93 24.59
C SER A 3 8.44 8.49 23.20
N THR A 4 8.08 7.61 22.26
CA THR A 4 7.50 7.98 20.95
C THR A 4 5.99 8.21 21.08
N HIS A 5 5.56 9.07 22.00
CA HIS A 5 4.16 9.48 22.15
C HIS A 5 3.89 10.93 21.73
N TYR A 6 4.89 11.64 21.19
CA TYR A 6 4.68 13.00 20.72
C TYR A 6 4.06 13.03 19.32
N LEU A 7 2.78 13.41 19.32
CA LEU A 7 2.01 14.07 18.25
C LEU A 7 1.46 13.20 17.10
N THR A 8 0.54 12.29 17.43
CA THR A 8 -0.69 12.19 16.61
C THR A 8 -1.67 13.27 17.08
N MET A 9 -1.39 14.54 16.81
CA MET A 9 -2.35 15.61 17.11
C MET A 9 -3.67 15.31 16.40
N SER A 10 -4.77 15.35 17.14
CA SER A 10 -6.11 15.30 16.56
C SER A 10 -6.19 16.33 15.44
N ARG A 11 -6.82 15.97 14.32
CA ARG A 11 -6.99 16.86 13.15
C ARG A 11 -7.61 18.21 13.54
N VAL A 12 -8.43 18.20 14.58
CA VAL A 12 -9.05 19.38 15.19
C VAL A 12 -8.02 20.28 15.88
N LEU A 13 -7.03 19.70 16.55
CA LEU A 13 -5.97 20.42 17.25
C LEU A 13 -4.98 21.07 16.29
N VAL A 14 -4.61 20.38 15.20
CA VAL A 14 -3.78 20.96 14.12
C VAL A 14 -4.50 22.14 13.47
N PHE A 15 -5.80 22.00 13.19
CA PHE A 15 -6.62 23.07 12.65
C PHE A 15 -6.70 24.27 13.61
N ALA A 16 -6.95 24.03 14.89
CA ALA A 16 -7.04 25.10 15.90
C ALA A 16 -5.73 25.89 16.05
N ILE A 17 -4.57 25.21 16.04
CA ILE A 17 -3.26 25.86 16.15
C ILE A 17 -2.97 26.73 14.92
N VAL A 18 -3.21 26.20 13.72
CA VAL A 18 -2.98 26.97 12.48
C VAL A 18 -3.93 28.17 12.39
N PHE A 19 -5.20 28.00 12.77
CA PHE A 19 -6.17 29.08 12.84
C PHE A 19 -5.72 30.19 13.79
N LEU A 20 -5.27 29.83 15.01
CA LEU A 20 -4.80 30.81 16.01
C LEU A 20 -3.53 31.55 15.55
N ILE A 21 -2.60 30.87 14.89
CA ILE A 21 -1.39 31.50 14.34
C ILE A 21 -1.75 32.52 13.26
N LEU A 22 -2.58 32.14 12.29
CA LEU A 22 -2.97 33.02 11.18
C LEU A 22 -3.88 34.17 11.66
N PHE A 23 -4.76 33.92 12.63
CA PHE A 23 -5.56 34.96 13.28
C PHE A 23 -4.67 36.00 13.99
N SER A 24 -3.65 35.53 14.73
CA SER A 24 -2.70 36.41 15.41
C SER A 24 -1.85 37.23 14.44
N ILE A 25 -1.42 36.64 13.31
CA ILE A 25 -0.71 37.35 12.24
C ILE A 25 -1.61 38.41 11.61
N THR A 26 -2.90 38.12 11.41
CA THR A 26 -3.85 39.06 10.82
C THR A 26 -4.14 40.25 11.75
N LEU A 27 -4.11 40.05 13.07
CA LEU A 27 -4.19 41.15 14.04
C LEU A 27 -2.98 42.10 13.96
N ALA A 28 -1.79 41.58 13.63
CA ALA A 28 -0.58 42.38 13.46
C ALA A 28 -0.47 43.04 12.08
N MET A 29 -1.08 42.45 11.05
CA MET A 29 -1.05 42.91 9.66
C MET A 29 -2.47 42.89 9.06
N PRO A 30 -3.27 43.96 9.24
CA PRO A 30 -4.69 43.97 8.91
C PRO A 30 -5.01 43.99 7.41
N SER A 31 -4.02 44.19 6.54
CA SER A 31 -4.18 44.37 5.08
C SER A 31 -3.94 43.11 4.24
N ILE A 32 -4.16 41.92 4.82
CA ILE A 32 -4.00 40.65 4.08
C ILE A 32 -5.28 40.38 3.27
N PRO A 33 -5.21 40.23 1.93
CA PRO A 33 -6.34 39.77 1.13
C PRO A 33 -6.66 38.28 1.41
N PRO A 34 -7.93 37.83 1.29
CA PRO A 34 -9.06 38.51 0.65
C PRO A 34 -10.00 39.30 1.58
N GLY A 35 -9.77 39.34 2.89
CA GLY A 35 -10.68 39.98 3.85
C GLY A 35 -10.92 41.46 3.56
N ASP A 36 -9.84 42.19 3.30
CA ASP A 36 -9.90 43.61 2.90
C ASP A 36 -10.71 43.83 1.63
N LEU A 37 -10.70 42.89 0.68
CA LEU A 37 -11.50 42.98 -0.55
C LEU A 37 -12.99 42.81 -0.24
N ILE A 38 -13.34 41.93 0.69
CA ILE A 38 -14.73 41.63 1.03
C ILE A 38 -15.34 42.75 1.87
N VAL A 39 -14.63 43.25 2.87
CA VAL A 39 -15.11 44.35 3.72
C VAL A 39 -15.30 45.64 2.93
N ASN A 40 -14.37 45.94 2.02
CA ASN A 40 -14.51 47.08 1.10
C ASN A 40 -15.62 46.87 0.06
N LEU A 41 -15.88 45.64 -0.38
CA LEU A 41 -16.95 45.31 -1.35
C LEU A 41 -18.36 45.53 -0.77
N PHE A 42 -18.54 45.38 0.55
CA PHE A 42 -19.82 45.61 1.22
C PHE A 42 -19.95 47.02 1.84
N GLU A 43 -19.00 47.92 1.56
CA GLU A 43 -18.94 49.29 2.12
C GLU A 43 -19.11 49.34 3.65
N ILE A 44 -18.66 48.29 4.36
CA ILE A 44 -18.80 48.18 5.81
C ILE A 44 -17.79 49.14 6.45
N SER A 45 -18.23 50.38 6.63
CA SER A 45 -17.50 51.44 7.29
C SER A 45 -18.03 51.62 8.70
N GLY A 46 -17.14 51.47 9.69
CA GLY A 46 -17.50 51.57 11.10
C GLY A 46 -16.39 52.25 11.89
N THR A 47 -16.73 53.30 12.62
CA THR A 47 -15.83 53.98 13.57
C THR A 47 -15.90 53.37 14.98
N VAL A 48 -16.78 52.39 15.18
CA VAL A 48 -17.00 51.72 16.46
C VAL A 48 -15.77 50.85 16.77
N SER A 49 -15.20 51.05 17.95
CA SER A 49 -14.04 50.31 18.44
C SER A 49 -14.38 49.58 19.73
N ILE A 50 -13.93 48.34 19.86
CA ILE A 50 -14.07 47.52 21.05
C ILE A 50 -12.66 47.34 21.61
N ILE A 51 -12.41 47.88 22.82
CA ILE A 51 -11.10 47.77 23.50
C ILE A 51 -9.96 48.35 22.63
N GLY A 52 -10.21 49.50 22.00
CA GLY A 52 -9.21 50.19 21.16
C GLY A 52 -8.93 49.55 19.80
N ILE A 53 -9.64 48.47 19.44
CA ILE A 53 -9.53 47.81 18.14
C ILE A 53 -10.79 48.12 17.32
N SER A 54 -10.61 48.58 16.09
CA SER A 54 -11.75 48.87 15.19
C SER A 54 -12.53 47.59 14.88
N ILE A 55 -13.86 47.71 14.87
CA ILE A 55 -14.75 46.60 14.50
C ILE A 55 -14.46 46.06 13.10
N VAL A 56 -14.02 46.94 12.18
CA VAL A 56 -13.60 46.60 10.81
C VAL A 56 -12.37 45.68 10.84
N THR A 57 -11.40 45.97 11.72
CA THR A 57 -10.21 45.13 11.91
C THR A 57 -10.55 43.75 12.47
N ILE A 58 -11.51 43.69 13.40
CA ILE A 58 -11.99 42.42 13.97
C ILE A 58 -12.67 41.59 12.88
N LEU A 59 -13.55 42.20 12.07
CA LEU A 59 -14.22 41.55 10.94
C LEU A 59 -13.23 41.03 9.90
N ASN A 60 -12.24 41.83 9.51
CA ASN A 60 -11.15 41.41 8.61
C ASN A 60 -10.40 40.20 9.18
N GLY A 61 -10.07 40.22 10.47
CA GLY A 61 -9.44 39.11 11.18
C GLY A 61 -10.24 37.82 11.12
N ILE A 62 -11.56 37.90 11.36
CA ILE A 62 -12.47 36.74 11.31
C ILE A 62 -12.56 36.18 9.88
N ILE A 63 -12.75 37.05 8.88
CA ILE A 63 -12.91 36.65 7.48
C ILE A 63 -11.63 35.99 6.96
N ASN A 64 -10.47 36.61 7.21
CA ASN A 64 -9.18 36.07 6.80
C ASN A 64 -8.86 34.75 7.52
N GLY A 65 -9.09 34.68 8.83
CA GLY A 65 -8.90 33.46 9.61
C GLY A 65 -9.76 32.30 9.10
N LEU A 66 -11.02 32.57 8.74
CA LEU A 66 -11.94 31.58 8.18
C LEU A 66 -11.49 31.10 6.80
N ILE A 67 -11.20 32.04 5.88
CA ILE A 67 -10.86 31.71 4.49
C ILE A 67 -9.52 30.98 4.40
N TRP A 68 -8.47 31.52 5.02
CA TRP A 68 -7.17 30.87 5.04
C TRP A 68 -7.19 29.57 5.84
N GLY A 69 -7.97 29.51 6.93
CA GLY A 69 -8.21 28.27 7.68
C GLY A 69 -8.83 27.18 6.83
N ILE A 70 -9.86 27.50 6.04
CA ILE A 70 -10.51 26.55 5.11
C ILE A 70 -9.52 26.11 4.02
N ILE A 71 -8.76 27.02 3.42
CA ILE A 71 -7.77 26.69 2.37
C ILE A 71 -6.72 25.71 2.92
N VAL A 72 -6.12 26.01 4.07
CA VAL A 72 -5.12 25.13 4.68
C VAL A 72 -5.76 23.81 5.13
N PHE A 73 -6.99 23.82 5.63
CA PHE A 73 -7.72 22.59 5.97
C PHE A 73 -7.96 21.72 4.74
N VAL A 74 -8.39 22.29 3.61
CA VAL A 74 -8.59 21.56 2.36
C VAL A 74 -7.27 21.00 1.84
N ILE A 75 -6.19 21.79 1.85
CA ILE A 75 -4.84 21.32 1.49
C ILE A 75 -4.41 20.18 2.41
N TYR A 76 -4.57 20.33 3.72
CA TYR A 76 -4.26 19.30 4.70
C TYR A 76 -5.10 18.03 4.47
N VAL A 77 -6.40 18.15 4.19
CA VAL A 77 -7.28 17.01 3.88
C VAL A 77 -6.86 16.34 2.57
N VAL A 78 -6.51 17.08 1.53
CA VAL A 78 -6.04 16.52 0.25
C VAL A 78 -4.68 15.82 0.41
N VAL A 79 -3.73 16.45 1.08
CA VAL A 79 -2.40 15.87 1.35
C VAL A 79 -2.48 14.68 2.32
N SER A 80 -3.29 14.78 3.37
CA SER A 80 -3.49 13.69 4.33
C SER A 80 -4.40 12.57 3.80
N SER A 81 -5.31 12.84 2.86
CA SER A 81 -6.08 11.80 2.15
C SER A 81 -5.26 11.09 1.07
N ALA A 82 -4.30 11.78 0.44
CA ALA A 82 -3.27 11.15 -0.38
C ALA A 82 -2.38 10.21 0.45
N SER A 83 -2.13 10.56 1.73
CA SER A 83 -1.47 9.67 2.70
C SER A 83 -2.40 8.57 3.25
N LYS A 84 -3.72 8.78 3.30
CA LYS A 84 -4.75 7.82 3.74
C LYS A 84 -5.42 7.04 2.60
N LYS A 85 -4.65 6.62 1.60
CA LYS A 85 -5.06 5.54 0.69
C LYS A 85 -4.34 4.24 1.05
N GLY A 86 -4.38 3.87 2.32
CA GLY A 86 -3.68 2.70 2.84
C GLY A 86 -4.02 2.28 4.27
N GLU A 87 -5.15 2.69 4.83
CA GLU A 87 -5.57 2.22 6.16
C GLU A 87 -6.82 1.35 5.98
N LEU A 88 -6.57 0.04 5.86
CA LEU A 88 -7.60 -0.99 5.89
C LEU A 88 -8.11 -1.08 7.33
N GLU A 89 -9.42 -0.93 7.51
CA GLU A 89 -10.16 -1.38 8.70
C GLU A 89 -9.60 -2.73 9.20
N PRO A 90 -9.24 -2.88 10.49
CA PRO A 90 -8.80 -4.16 11.00
C PRO A 90 -10.02 -5.10 10.98
N LEU A 91 -10.00 -6.12 10.11
CA LEU A 91 -11.00 -7.19 10.14
C LEU A 91 -11.13 -7.67 11.59
N ARG A 92 -12.33 -7.53 12.16
CA ARG A 92 -12.68 -8.09 13.46
C ARG A 92 -12.37 -9.59 13.39
N ALA A 93 -11.39 -10.03 14.17
CA ALA A 93 -10.99 -11.43 14.16
C ALA A 93 -12.17 -12.28 14.67
N PRO A 94 -12.52 -13.40 13.99
CA PRO A 94 -13.42 -14.37 14.59
C PRO A 94 -12.77 -14.92 15.87
N ASN A 95 -13.58 -15.13 16.91
CA ASN A 95 -13.11 -15.81 18.12
C ASN A 95 -12.68 -17.23 17.77
N TYR A 96 -11.38 -17.49 17.79
CA TYR A 96 -10.83 -18.84 17.67
C TYR A 96 -10.72 -19.48 19.06
N PRO A 97 -11.21 -20.70 19.27
CA PRO A 97 -10.91 -21.45 20.48
C PRO A 97 -9.40 -21.75 20.55
N THR A 98 -8.81 -21.51 21.72
CA THR A 98 -7.43 -21.85 22.06
C THR A 98 -7.19 -23.33 21.82
N ALA A 99 -6.29 -23.67 20.88
CA ALA A 99 -5.87 -25.04 20.67
C ALA A 99 -4.93 -25.47 21.81
N THR A 100 -5.49 -26.03 22.88
CA THR A 100 -4.76 -26.72 23.93
C THR A 100 -4.44 -28.13 23.45
N GLN A 101 -3.30 -28.34 22.81
CA GLN A 101 -2.63 -29.66 22.83
C GLN A 101 -1.12 -29.46 23.05
N PRO A 102 -0.54 -30.11 24.07
CA PRO A 102 0.90 -30.03 24.33
C PRO A 102 1.69 -30.84 23.31
N ILE A 103 2.84 -30.29 22.90
CA ILE A 103 3.83 -30.94 22.04
C ILE A 103 4.54 -32.03 22.87
N PRO A 104 4.56 -33.31 22.45
CA PRO A 104 5.37 -34.32 23.12
C PRO A 104 6.86 -34.04 22.90
N THR A 105 7.58 -33.89 24.01
CA THR A 105 9.03 -33.81 24.12
C THR A 105 9.57 -35.17 24.56
N GLU A 106 10.81 -35.49 24.17
CA GLU A 106 11.65 -36.65 24.51
C GLU A 106 11.58 -37.89 23.59
N ALA A 107 12.68 -38.13 22.87
CA ALA A 107 13.65 -39.16 23.29
C ALA A 107 14.93 -39.06 22.44
N THR A 108 16.03 -38.63 23.07
CA THR A 108 17.39 -38.86 22.62
C THR A 108 17.74 -40.32 22.92
N THR A 109 18.00 -41.13 21.90
CA THR A 109 18.74 -42.38 22.06
C THR A 109 19.77 -42.50 20.96
N VAL A 110 21.03 -42.48 21.38
CA VAL A 110 22.24 -42.70 20.57
C VAL A 110 22.36 -44.19 20.29
N VAL A 111 22.34 -44.63 19.03
CA VAL A 111 22.88 -45.94 18.61
C VAL A 111 23.45 -45.85 17.19
N THR A 112 24.78 -45.90 17.14
CA THR A 112 25.66 -46.66 16.23
C THR A 112 25.59 -46.44 14.70
N MET A 113 26.72 -45.99 14.16
CA MET A 113 27.13 -46.09 12.76
C MET A 113 27.13 -47.56 12.28
N SER A 114 26.33 -47.86 11.27
CA SER A 114 26.56 -48.94 10.31
C SER A 114 26.30 -48.41 8.90
N GLN A 115 27.32 -48.50 8.03
CA GLN A 115 27.20 -48.19 6.61
C GLN A 115 26.66 -49.39 5.83
N GLU A 116 25.69 -49.16 4.94
CA GLU A 116 25.58 -49.60 3.52
C GLU A 116 24.11 -49.58 3.03
N PRO A 117 23.80 -49.54 1.71
CA PRO A 117 24.41 -48.81 0.61
C PRO A 117 23.39 -47.85 -0.09
N GLN A 118 23.88 -47.02 -1.02
CA GLN A 118 23.12 -46.02 -1.79
C GLN A 118 21.90 -46.59 -2.55
N GLY A 119 20.71 -46.04 -2.28
CA GLY A 119 19.47 -46.30 -3.03
C GLY A 119 18.62 -45.04 -3.18
N LYS A 120 18.51 -44.54 -4.42
CA LYS A 120 17.78 -43.34 -4.83
C LYS A 120 16.36 -43.27 -4.22
N ARG A 121 16.08 -42.29 -3.37
CA ARG A 121 14.70 -41.87 -3.07
C ARG A 121 14.56 -40.36 -3.25
N GLN A 122 14.44 -39.96 -4.51
CA GLN A 122 13.97 -38.62 -4.87
C GLN A 122 12.52 -38.51 -4.38
N THR A 123 12.28 -37.69 -3.36
CA THR A 123 10.93 -37.29 -2.96
C THR A 123 10.35 -36.50 -4.13
N GLN A 124 9.45 -37.13 -4.89
CA GLN A 124 8.76 -36.49 -6.00
C GLN A 124 7.85 -35.38 -5.46
N ILE A 125 8.36 -34.15 -5.41
CA ILE A 125 7.54 -32.95 -5.26
C ILE A 125 6.64 -32.89 -6.49
N LYS A 126 5.34 -33.13 -6.31
CA LYS A 126 4.32 -33.04 -7.37
C LYS A 126 4.41 -31.64 -8.01
N LYS A 127 5.09 -31.56 -9.16
CA LYS A 127 5.41 -30.31 -9.87
C LYS A 127 4.10 -29.58 -10.17
N ARG A 128 3.79 -28.51 -9.42
CA ARG A 128 2.62 -27.66 -9.69
C ARG A 128 2.64 -27.30 -11.17
N ARG A 129 1.50 -27.45 -11.86
CA ARG A 129 1.34 -27.10 -13.28
C ARG A 129 1.63 -25.61 -13.47
N THR A 130 2.88 -25.27 -13.70
CA THR A 130 3.35 -23.88 -13.86
C THR A 130 4.05 -23.82 -15.21
N TYR A 131 3.60 -22.93 -16.09
CA TYR A 131 4.12 -22.80 -17.46
C TYR A 131 5.46 -22.04 -17.54
N THR A 132 5.99 -21.62 -16.39
CA THR A 132 7.24 -20.85 -16.24
C THR A 132 7.85 -21.23 -14.88
N SER A 133 9.16 -21.46 -14.84
CA SER A 133 9.90 -21.65 -13.59
C SER A 133 9.90 -20.34 -12.80
N LEU A 134 9.45 -20.38 -11.55
CA LEU A 134 9.45 -19.23 -10.64
C LEU A 134 10.80 -19.08 -9.89
N ASP A 135 11.85 -19.75 -10.39
CA ASP A 135 13.21 -19.76 -9.87
C ASP A 135 14.00 -18.49 -10.24
N LEU A 136 13.29 -17.35 -10.30
CA LEU A 136 13.84 -16.04 -10.60
C LEU A 136 14.22 -15.35 -9.29
N ASP A 137 15.26 -14.53 -9.32
CA ASP A 137 15.68 -13.72 -8.19
C ASP A 137 14.55 -12.81 -7.72
N ILE A 138 14.46 -12.62 -6.40
CA ILE A 138 13.41 -11.82 -5.77
C ILE A 138 13.37 -10.37 -6.26
N GLU A 139 14.52 -9.77 -6.62
CA GLU A 139 14.64 -8.43 -7.20
C GLU A 139 14.05 -8.28 -8.60
N THR A 140 13.68 -9.39 -9.25
CA THR A 140 12.96 -9.34 -10.53
C THR A 140 11.57 -8.70 -10.36
N ILE A 141 11.01 -8.73 -9.14
CA ILE A 141 9.72 -8.11 -8.84
C ILE A 141 9.86 -6.58 -8.76
N GLU A 142 8.95 -5.87 -9.43
CA GLU A 142 8.91 -4.41 -9.37
C GLU A 142 8.78 -3.92 -7.92
N GLY A 143 9.58 -2.91 -7.55
CA GLY A 143 9.63 -2.36 -6.20
C GLY A 143 10.47 -3.14 -5.18
N ILE A 144 11.07 -4.27 -5.54
CA ILE A 144 12.08 -4.94 -4.71
C ILE A 144 13.47 -4.57 -5.23
N GLY A 145 14.08 -3.56 -4.61
CA GLY A 145 15.48 -3.19 -4.85
C GLY A 145 16.46 -4.00 -3.98
N PRO A 146 17.78 -3.78 -4.13
CA PRO A 146 18.82 -4.53 -3.42
C PRO A 146 18.66 -4.54 -1.89
N ALA A 147 18.20 -3.42 -1.31
CA ALA A 147 17.99 -3.31 0.13
C ALA A 147 16.90 -4.27 0.64
N TYR A 148 15.72 -4.26 0.03
CA TYR A 148 14.64 -5.17 0.40
C TYR A 148 14.92 -6.61 -0.04
N GLY A 149 15.59 -6.80 -1.18
CA GLY A 149 16.02 -8.11 -1.65
C GLY A 149 16.98 -8.80 -0.67
N SER A 150 17.93 -8.05 -0.10
CA SER A 150 18.81 -8.55 0.97
C SER A 150 18.02 -8.98 2.21
N LYS A 151 17.09 -8.14 2.70
CA LYS A 151 16.24 -8.49 3.85
C LYS A 151 15.41 -9.76 3.61
N LEU A 152 14.81 -9.88 2.42
CA LEU A 152 14.04 -11.06 2.01
C LEU A 152 14.92 -12.32 1.97
N ARG A 153 16.12 -12.24 1.35
CA ARG A 153 17.08 -13.36 1.33
C ARG A 153 17.49 -13.79 2.72
N ASN A 154 17.81 -12.85 3.60
CA ASN A 154 18.17 -13.12 4.99
C ASN A 154 17.01 -13.76 5.78
N SER A 155 15.77 -13.51 5.36
CA SER A 155 14.58 -14.14 5.93
C SER A 155 14.28 -15.54 5.39
N GLY A 156 15.03 -16.02 4.39
CA GLY A 156 14.84 -17.31 3.71
C GLY A 156 14.07 -17.23 2.38
N VAL A 157 13.72 -16.02 1.93
CA VAL A 157 12.94 -15.77 0.69
C VAL A 157 13.90 -15.30 -0.40
N LYS A 158 14.37 -16.21 -1.24
CA LYS A 158 15.39 -15.91 -2.25
C LYS A 158 14.80 -15.72 -3.65
N MET A 159 13.76 -16.48 -3.96
CA MET A 159 13.15 -16.51 -5.29
C MET A 159 11.70 -16.01 -5.27
N VAL A 160 11.18 -15.70 -6.45
CA VAL A 160 9.77 -15.31 -6.64
C VAL A 160 8.82 -16.37 -6.07
N ASP A 161 9.12 -17.65 -6.27
CA ASP A 161 8.33 -18.77 -5.74
C ASP A 161 8.32 -18.82 -4.20
N ASP A 162 9.45 -18.50 -3.58
CA ASP A 162 9.57 -18.44 -2.12
C ASP A 162 8.66 -17.35 -1.57
N LEU A 163 8.64 -16.17 -2.19
CA LEU A 163 7.78 -15.08 -1.76
C LEU A 163 6.31 -15.46 -1.91
N LEU A 164 5.94 -16.10 -3.03
CA LEU A 164 4.56 -16.50 -3.26
C LEU A 164 4.09 -17.54 -2.22
N ARG A 165 4.95 -18.48 -1.82
CA ARG A 165 4.67 -19.43 -0.73
C ARG A 165 4.61 -18.77 0.64
N ALA A 166 5.59 -17.92 0.94
CA ALA A 166 5.72 -17.24 2.22
C ALA A 166 4.68 -16.12 2.41
N GLY A 167 4.05 -15.65 1.34
CA GLY A 167 3.03 -14.61 1.35
C GLY A 167 1.63 -15.09 0.92
N SER A 168 1.39 -16.39 0.83
CA SER A 168 0.13 -16.91 0.27
C SER A 168 -1.12 -16.53 1.08
N THR A 169 -0.98 -16.42 2.41
CA THR A 169 -2.08 -16.10 3.34
C THR A 169 -1.85 -14.77 4.03
N ARG A 170 -2.92 -14.14 4.54
CA ARG A 170 -2.82 -12.86 5.28
C ARG A 170 -1.90 -12.96 6.49
N SER A 171 -2.00 -14.04 7.26
CA SER A 171 -1.16 -14.28 8.44
C SER A 171 0.31 -14.41 8.07
N LYS A 172 0.65 -15.24 7.07
CA LYS A 172 2.05 -15.41 6.65
C LYS A 172 2.65 -14.11 6.11
N ARG A 173 1.87 -13.34 5.35
CA ARG A 173 2.30 -11.99 4.91
C ARG A 173 2.58 -11.07 6.08
N GLN A 174 1.71 -11.03 7.09
CA GLN A 174 1.91 -10.15 8.24
C GLN A 174 3.21 -10.50 8.98
N ILE A 175 3.47 -11.79 9.19
CA ILE A 175 4.69 -12.28 9.84
C ILE A 175 5.92 -11.89 9.02
N LEU A 176 5.89 -12.12 7.70
CA LEU A 176 7.00 -11.78 6.83
C LEU A 176 7.24 -10.26 6.77
N ALA A 177 6.17 -9.47 6.66
CA ALA A 177 6.25 -8.01 6.58
C ALA A 177 6.90 -7.42 7.83
N ASN A 178 6.51 -7.90 9.01
CA ASN A 178 7.12 -7.51 10.27
C ASN A 178 8.60 -7.94 10.33
N LYS A 179 8.92 -9.16 9.89
CA LYS A 179 10.29 -9.71 9.92
C LYS A 179 11.27 -8.90 9.06
N ILE A 180 10.83 -8.36 7.93
CA ILE A 180 11.69 -7.55 7.04
C ILE A 180 11.47 -6.04 7.20
N ASP A 181 10.68 -5.63 8.19
CA ASP A 181 10.37 -4.23 8.48
C ASP A 181 9.89 -3.47 7.23
N VAL A 182 8.72 -3.89 6.72
CA VAL A 182 8.03 -3.24 5.60
C VAL A 182 6.53 -3.16 5.88
N ALA A 183 5.87 -2.12 5.36
CA ALA A 183 4.42 -2.01 5.44
C ALA A 183 3.73 -3.27 4.84
N PRO A 184 2.73 -3.87 5.52
CA PRO A 184 2.03 -5.05 5.02
C PRO A 184 1.43 -4.89 3.62
N SER A 185 0.97 -3.67 3.30
CA SER A 185 0.45 -3.32 1.97
C SER A 185 1.51 -3.37 0.86
N THR A 186 2.76 -3.07 1.20
CA THR A 186 3.89 -3.14 0.25
C THR A 186 4.24 -4.60 -0.02
N LEU A 187 4.35 -5.43 1.02
CA LEU A 187 4.56 -6.87 0.85
C LEU A 187 3.42 -7.50 0.03
N LEU A 188 2.17 -7.11 0.30
CA LEU A 188 1.01 -7.58 -0.45
C LEU A 188 1.14 -7.29 -1.95
N LYS A 189 1.57 -6.09 -2.34
CA LYS A 189 1.83 -5.75 -3.75
C LYS A 189 2.92 -6.62 -4.37
N TRP A 190 3.99 -6.92 -3.64
CA TRP A 190 5.03 -7.82 -4.13
C TRP A 190 4.50 -9.24 -4.34
N VAL A 191 3.67 -9.75 -3.43
CA VAL A 191 3.02 -11.07 -3.55
C VAL A 191 2.05 -11.10 -4.75
N TYR A 192 1.25 -10.06 -4.93
CA TYR A 192 0.38 -9.91 -6.10
C TYR A 192 1.16 -9.95 -7.41
N ARG A 193 2.27 -9.22 -7.48
CA ARG A 193 3.17 -9.24 -8.64
C ARG A 193 3.80 -10.61 -8.84
N ALA A 194 4.24 -11.28 -7.78
CA ALA A 194 4.78 -12.64 -7.83
C ALA A 194 3.76 -13.66 -8.37
N ASP A 195 2.49 -13.56 -7.98
CA ASP A 195 1.44 -14.48 -8.47
C ASP A 195 1.34 -14.40 -10.00
N PHE A 196 1.41 -13.20 -10.60
CA PHE A 196 1.34 -13.03 -12.06
C PHE A 196 2.46 -13.73 -12.85
N PHE A 197 3.63 -13.94 -12.25
CA PHE A 197 4.78 -14.57 -12.93
C PHE A 197 4.52 -16.04 -13.31
N ARG A 198 3.45 -16.65 -12.76
CA ARG A 198 3.02 -18.01 -13.14
C ARG A 198 2.50 -18.10 -14.58
N ILE A 199 2.18 -16.97 -15.21
CA ILE A 199 1.71 -16.90 -16.60
C ILE A 199 2.85 -16.47 -17.51
N LYS A 200 3.20 -17.35 -18.47
CA LYS A 200 4.22 -17.07 -19.49
C LYS A 200 3.97 -15.73 -20.18
N GLY A 201 5.01 -14.91 -20.23
CA GLY A 201 4.99 -13.60 -20.88
C GLY A 201 4.53 -12.45 -19.98
N ILE A 202 4.23 -12.69 -18.70
CA ILE A 202 4.07 -11.64 -17.69
C ILE A 202 5.34 -11.56 -16.85
N GLY A 203 6.08 -10.46 -16.98
CA GLY A 203 7.23 -10.16 -16.14
C GLY A 203 7.05 -8.87 -15.35
N LYS A 204 8.14 -8.36 -14.77
CA LYS A 204 8.23 -7.15 -13.94
C LYS A 204 7.25 -6.03 -14.34
N GLN A 205 7.40 -5.48 -15.55
CA GLN A 205 6.60 -4.33 -15.96
C GLN A 205 5.12 -4.66 -16.18
N TYR A 206 4.81 -5.81 -16.79
CA TYR A 206 3.42 -6.21 -17.03
C TYR A 206 2.68 -6.60 -15.74
N SER A 207 3.37 -7.22 -14.77
CA SER A 207 2.79 -7.47 -13.44
C SER A 207 2.42 -6.16 -12.73
N SER A 208 3.28 -5.14 -12.81
CA SER A 208 3.00 -3.82 -12.24
C SER A 208 1.87 -3.09 -12.99
N LEU A 209 1.81 -3.23 -14.31
CA LEU A 209 0.74 -2.67 -15.14
C LEU A 209 -0.63 -3.31 -14.82
N LEU A 210 -0.67 -4.62 -14.62
CA LEU A 210 -1.90 -5.35 -14.24
C LEU A 210 -2.38 -4.93 -12.84
N GLU A 211 -1.47 -4.88 -11.86
CA GLU A 211 -1.75 -4.37 -10.51
C GLU A 211 -2.25 -2.93 -10.54
N SER A 212 -1.58 -2.05 -11.28
CA SER A 212 -2.03 -0.66 -11.47
C SER A 212 -3.34 -0.54 -12.24
N SER A 213 -3.73 -1.57 -13.00
CA SER A 213 -5.03 -1.68 -13.66
C SER A 213 -6.11 -2.25 -12.75
N GLY A 214 -5.81 -2.43 -11.46
CA GLY A 214 -6.74 -2.95 -10.46
C GLY A 214 -6.97 -4.45 -10.58
N VAL A 215 -6.02 -5.20 -11.15
CA VAL A 215 -6.01 -6.66 -11.13
C VAL A 215 -4.95 -7.11 -10.13
N ASN A 216 -5.36 -7.76 -9.05
CA ASN A 216 -4.45 -8.03 -7.93
C ASN A 216 -3.85 -9.46 -7.95
N THR A 217 -4.60 -10.45 -8.42
CA THR A 217 -4.17 -11.86 -8.41
C THR A 217 -4.51 -12.54 -9.72
N ILE A 218 -3.98 -13.74 -9.93
CA ILE A 218 -4.39 -14.60 -11.06
C ILE A 218 -5.87 -14.96 -10.97
N ALA A 219 -6.38 -15.17 -9.76
CA ALA A 219 -7.80 -15.45 -9.55
C ALA A 219 -8.70 -14.25 -9.91
N ASP A 220 -8.21 -13.02 -9.75
CA ASP A 220 -8.89 -11.84 -10.26
C ASP A 220 -8.78 -11.75 -11.79
N LEU A 221 -7.58 -11.94 -12.35
CA LEU A 221 -7.33 -11.91 -13.79
C LEU A 221 -8.22 -12.90 -14.56
N SER A 222 -8.43 -14.11 -14.03
CA SER A 222 -9.24 -15.15 -14.67
C SER A 222 -10.71 -14.76 -14.85
N ARG A 223 -11.22 -13.88 -13.98
CA ARG A 223 -12.59 -13.35 -13.96
C ARG A 223 -12.77 -12.10 -14.82
N ARG A 224 -11.69 -11.48 -15.31
CA ARG A 224 -11.79 -10.25 -16.10
C ARG A 224 -12.33 -10.49 -17.50
N ASN A 225 -13.11 -9.53 -17.99
CA ASN A 225 -13.42 -9.40 -19.41
C ASN A 225 -12.19 -8.82 -20.15
N PRO A 226 -11.60 -9.51 -21.15
CA PRO A 226 -10.38 -9.04 -21.82
C PRO A 226 -10.52 -7.67 -22.50
N LYS A 227 -11.69 -7.35 -23.07
CA LYS A 227 -11.94 -6.08 -23.78
C LYS A 227 -11.88 -4.90 -22.81
N ASN A 228 -12.55 -5.04 -21.67
CA ASN A 228 -12.57 -4.02 -20.62
C ASN A 228 -11.19 -3.88 -19.97
N LEU A 229 -10.50 -5.00 -19.73
CA LEU A 229 -9.14 -5.00 -19.17
C LEU A 229 -8.16 -4.29 -20.11
N TYR A 230 -8.23 -4.53 -21.41
CA TYR A 230 -7.37 -3.86 -22.39
C TYR A 230 -7.58 -2.35 -22.42
N ALA A 231 -8.83 -1.89 -22.42
CA ALA A 231 -9.15 -0.46 -22.34
C ALA A 231 -8.58 0.18 -21.06
N ARG A 232 -8.71 -0.51 -19.93
CA ARG A 232 -8.16 -0.05 -18.64
C ARG A 232 -6.63 0.01 -18.64
N ILE A 233 -5.97 -1.03 -19.14
CA ILE A 233 -4.51 -1.08 -19.29
C ILE A 233 -4.01 0.10 -20.14
N LYS A 234 -4.68 0.41 -21.25
CA LYS A 234 -4.33 1.58 -22.07
C LYS A 234 -4.45 2.87 -21.27
N ALA A 235 -5.60 3.10 -20.64
CA ALA A 235 -5.83 4.31 -19.87
C ALA A 235 -4.82 4.49 -18.74
N ILE A 236 -4.44 3.41 -18.06
CA ILE A 236 -3.43 3.45 -17.00
C ILE A 236 -2.03 3.68 -17.56
N ASN A 237 -1.67 3.05 -18.66
CA ASN A 237 -0.35 3.26 -19.26
C ASN A 237 -0.20 4.66 -19.85
N THR A 238 -1.24 5.25 -20.43
CA THR A 238 -1.25 6.66 -20.85
C THR A 238 -0.99 7.61 -19.68
N LYS A 239 -1.51 7.29 -18.49
CA LYS A 239 -1.34 8.13 -17.29
C LYS A 239 0.00 7.94 -16.59
N LYS A 240 0.52 6.71 -16.57
CA LYS A 240 1.65 6.32 -15.71
C LYS A 240 2.91 5.89 -16.47
N ASN A 241 2.82 5.67 -17.77
CA ASN A 241 3.92 5.21 -18.64
C ASN A 241 4.71 4.01 -18.05
N LEU A 242 3.99 3.00 -17.52
CA LEU A 242 4.59 1.83 -16.87
C LEU A 242 5.30 0.89 -17.83
N VAL A 243 4.85 0.84 -19.09
CA VAL A 243 5.48 0.05 -20.15
C VAL A 243 5.69 0.90 -21.40
N ARG A 244 6.81 0.66 -22.08
CA ARG A 244 7.09 1.24 -23.40
C ARG A 244 6.11 0.73 -24.46
N ARG A 245 5.77 -0.56 -24.43
CA ARG A 245 4.84 -1.19 -25.37
C ARG A 245 3.70 -1.83 -24.61
N ILE A 246 2.48 -1.41 -24.93
CA ILE A 246 1.26 -2.03 -24.38
C ILE A 246 1.11 -3.43 -24.97
N PRO A 247 0.79 -4.45 -24.15
CA PRO A 247 0.56 -5.80 -24.67
C PRO A 247 -0.64 -5.78 -25.64
N PRO A 248 -0.54 -6.44 -26.81
CA PRO A 248 -1.63 -6.45 -27.76
C PRO A 248 -2.84 -7.18 -27.18
N TYR A 249 -4.04 -6.85 -27.66
CA TYR A 249 -5.29 -7.43 -27.16
C TYR A 249 -5.29 -8.96 -27.11
N ARG A 250 -4.77 -9.61 -28.15
CA ARG A 250 -4.63 -11.08 -28.22
C ARG A 250 -3.76 -11.65 -27.08
N THR A 251 -2.74 -10.92 -26.64
CA THR A 251 -1.89 -11.34 -25.51
C THR A 251 -2.66 -11.27 -24.19
N ILE A 252 -3.46 -10.22 -23.97
CA ILE A 252 -4.32 -10.11 -22.78
C ILE A 252 -5.37 -11.22 -22.76
N GLN A 253 -5.98 -11.54 -23.91
CA GLN A 253 -6.90 -12.68 -24.02
C GLN A 253 -6.21 -14.00 -23.62
N LYS A 254 -4.98 -14.22 -24.07
CA LYS A 254 -4.17 -15.39 -23.67
C LYS A 254 -3.88 -15.41 -22.17
N TRP A 255 -3.53 -14.28 -21.56
CA TRP A 255 -3.30 -14.20 -20.12
C TRP A 255 -4.56 -14.54 -19.31
N VAL A 256 -5.72 -13.97 -19.65
CA VAL A 256 -6.99 -14.29 -19.00
C VAL A 256 -7.33 -15.78 -19.18
N LYS A 257 -7.13 -16.35 -20.37
CA LYS A 257 -7.35 -17.78 -20.64
C LYS A 257 -6.42 -18.65 -19.78
N ASN A 258 -5.13 -18.33 -19.70
CA ASN A 258 -4.16 -19.08 -18.90
C ASN A 258 -4.48 -18.98 -17.40
N ALA A 259 -4.92 -17.81 -16.93
CA ALA A 259 -5.29 -17.58 -15.54
C ALA A 259 -6.45 -18.48 -15.08
N ARG A 260 -7.39 -18.82 -15.98
CA ARG A 260 -8.51 -19.74 -15.67
C ARG A 260 -8.07 -21.18 -15.41
N ASN A 261 -6.90 -21.57 -15.90
CA ASN A 261 -6.36 -22.92 -15.75
C ASN A 261 -5.41 -23.05 -14.54
N LEU A 262 -5.28 -22.00 -13.74
CA LEU A 262 -4.36 -21.94 -12.61
C LEU A 262 -5.14 -21.90 -11.30
N GLU A 263 -4.70 -22.72 -10.35
CA GLU A 263 -5.26 -22.74 -8.99
C GLU A 263 -4.98 -21.41 -8.28
N ARG A 264 -5.91 -21.01 -7.39
CA ARG A 264 -5.72 -19.87 -6.51
C ARG A 264 -4.64 -20.20 -5.48
N ILE A 265 -3.63 -19.34 -5.37
CA ILE A 265 -2.56 -19.46 -4.34
C ILE A 265 -2.66 -18.35 -3.30
N VAL A 266 -3.00 -17.12 -3.73
CA VAL A 266 -3.03 -15.95 -2.85
C VAL A 266 -4.44 -15.71 -2.31
N GLU A 267 -4.55 -15.64 -0.99
CA GLU A 267 -5.73 -15.17 -0.28
C GLU A 267 -5.77 -13.64 -0.26
N ASP A 268 -6.97 -13.08 -0.40
CA ASP A 268 -7.18 -11.63 -0.36
C ASP A 268 -6.86 -11.06 1.04
#